data_AF-A0A3D2GZH6-F1
#
_entry.id   AF-A0A3D2GZH6-F1
#
_cell.length_a   1.000
_cell.length_b   1.000
_cell.length_c   1.000
_cell.angle_alpha   90.00
_cell.angle_beta   90.00
_cell.angle_gamma   90.00
#
_symmetry.space_group_name_H-M   'P 1'
#
loop_
_entity.id
_entity.type
_entity.pdbx_description
1 polymer ?
#
loop_
_entity_poly.entity_id
_entity_poly.type
_entity_poly.pdbx_seq_one_letter_code
_entity_poly.pdbx_strand_id
1 'polypeptide(L)'
;MRKSEKEALQAMLDDEQETIKALEKAYQRAIRRIDNHIRILESDEMTQSKIYQKRYQEAMKAQINAALDELHKKSNQTIEEYLTRSYQHGYVGTMYSLHKQGMPLLSPIDQRAVTRAIRTDSKLSGRLYGELGVDMQKLKKTIRREISVGISIGSDYSMIARQVQISSGIPLKRAKTIVRTEGHRIQQQSADDARNAAKGQGCQVVKQWDAVLDGNTRTDHRILDGQIREVGEPFEIDGKKAEYPGAFGRPEEDCNCRCVALTRAKWALDADELQTMKDRAKFFGLDKTEGFREFEEKYLKAAEESEKVFYNQERITKSRAFAVDSKVIESREYADKFDLMANSPQERREFLKAAKELLQHRSGQNGEDLYLYNRDRQTWVKSVTGDKPGTPEYTVEIFNAIKKAKEKGEQVVAFHNHPGSMPPSAADINAALQNGYSAGYVLCHDGTIYKYSAPKTKIIDAIYNKRVDSFKKTGYNEGDAQRKALEYLSELYDFSFREVK
;
A
#
# COMPACT_ATOMS: atom_id res chain seq x y z
N MET A 1 19.38 3.47 1.66
CA MET A 1 19.13 3.27 0.21
C MET A 1 20.13 2.33 -0.47
N ARG A 2 19.62 1.39 -1.28
CA ARG A 2 20.36 0.48 -2.18
C ARG A 2 20.73 1.15 -3.50
N LYS A 3 21.63 0.53 -4.29
CA LYS A 3 22.07 1.07 -5.60
C LYS A 3 20.90 1.28 -6.58
N SER A 4 20.00 0.31 -6.70
CA SER A 4 18.83 0.40 -7.59
C SER A 4 17.89 1.56 -7.25
N GLU A 5 17.77 1.87 -5.95
CA GLU A 5 16.95 2.98 -5.46
C GLU A 5 17.58 4.33 -5.78
N LYS A 6 18.91 4.43 -5.64
CA LYS A 6 19.67 5.63 -6.04
C LYS A 6 19.56 5.86 -7.55
N GLU A 7 19.64 4.81 -8.36
CA GLU A 7 19.46 4.91 -9.82
C GLU A 7 18.07 5.44 -10.20
N ALA A 8 17.01 4.88 -9.58
CA ALA A 8 15.64 5.32 -9.82
C ALA A 8 15.41 6.79 -9.38
N LEU A 9 15.94 7.18 -8.22
CA LEU A 9 15.82 8.56 -7.73
C LEU A 9 16.66 9.54 -8.55
N GLN A 10 17.84 9.14 -9.02
CA GLN A 10 18.66 10.00 -9.88
C GLN A 10 17.95 10.33 -11.19
N ALA A 11 17.31 9.34 -11.81
CA ALA A 11 16.50 9.58 -13.02
C ALA A 11 15.36 10.58 -12.77
N MET A 12 14.71 10.53 -11.60
CA MET A 12 13.68 11.50 -11.21
C MET A 12 14.25 12.91 -10.98
N LEU A 13 15.45 13.01 -10.40
CA LEU A 13 16.14 14.28 -10.19
C LEU A 13 16.57 14.92 -11.51
N ASP A 14 17.05 14.13 -12.45
CA ASP A 14 17.45 14.60 -13.78
C ASP A 14 16.25 15.17 -14.55
N ASP A 15 15.10 14.48 -14.50
CA ASP A 15 13.81 14.95 -15.05
C ASP A 15 13.34 16.27 -14.42
N GLU A 16 13.49 16.42 -13.10
CA GLU A 16 13.19 17.69 -12.41
C GLU A 16 14.08 18.81 -12.94
N GLN A 17 15.39 18.57 -13.03
CA GLN A 17 16.35 19.57 -13.50
C GLN A 17 16.10 19.97 -14.94
N GLU A 18 15.80 19.02 -15.82
CA GLU A 18 15.47 19.29 -17.21
C GLU A 18 14.22 20.16 -17.32
N THR A 19 13.17 19.83 -16.55
CA THR A 19 11.91 20.58 -16.52
C THR A 19 12.13 22.02 -16.02
N ILE A 20 12.94 22.19 -14.96
CA ILE A 20 13.30 23.51 -14.45
C ILE A 20 14.05 24.33 -15.51
N LYS A 21 15.03 23.73 -16.21
CA LYS A 21 15.77 24.39 -17.31
C LYS A 21 14.83 24.76 -18.46
N ALA A 22 13.86 23.91 -18.80
CA ALA A 22 12.88 24.19 -19.85
C ALA A 22 12.00 25.40 -19.48
N LEU A 23 11.53 25.47 -18.23
CA LEU A 23 10.80 26.61 -17.71
C LEU A 23 11.67 27.89 -17.74
N GLU A 24 12.91 27.84 -17.25
CA GLU A 24 13.84 28.99 -17.33
C GLU A 24 13.99 29.52 -18.76
N LYS A 25 14.19 28.64 -19.75
CA LYS A 25 14.28 29.01 -21.16
C LYS A 25 12.96 29.60 -21.69
N ALA A 26 11.80 29.12 -21.24
CA ALA A 26 10.50 29.67 -21.63
C ALA A 26 10.33 31.10 -21.11
N TYR A 27 10.64 31.33 -19.83
CA TYR A 27 10.59 32.66 -19.21
C TYR A 27 11.58 33.63 -19.87
N GLN A 28 12.83 33.21 -20.12
CA GLN A 28 13.82 34.03 -20.83
C GLN A 28 13.38 34.41 -22.25
N ARG A 29 12.67 33.52 -22.95
CA ARG A 29 12.13 33.82 -24.29
C ARG A 29 11.00 34.84 -24.22
N ALA A 30 10.11 34.71 -23.24
CA ALA A 30 9.04 35.68 -23.03
C ALA A 30 9.58 37.08 -22.70
N ILE A 31 10.57 37.16 -21.81
CA ILE A 31 11.26 38.41 -21.46
C ILE A 31 11.90 39.04 -22.70
N ARG A 32 12.70 38.27 -23.47
CA ARG A 32 13.32 38.77 -24.71
C ARG A 32 12.30 39.30 -25.72
N ARG A 33 11.13 38.68 -25.81
CA ARG A 33 10.07 39.13 -26.71
C ARG A 33 9.49 40.46 -26.27
N ILE A 34 9.28 40.65 -24.97
CA ILE A 34 8.86 41.93 -24.38
C ILE A 34 9.94 42.99 -24.63
N ASP A 35 11.22 42.69 -24.36
CA ASP A 35 12.34 43.62 -24.58
C ASP A 35 12.47 44.05 -26.05
N ASN A 36 12.34 43.11 -26.99
CA ASN A 36 12.36 43.43 -28.42
C ASN A 36 11.19 44.33 -28.84
N HIS A 37 9.99 44.09 -28.28
CA HIS A 37 8.86 44.98 -28.53
C HIS A 37 9.17 46.38 -27.99
N ILE A 38 9.85 46.50 -26.86
CA ILE A 38 10.24 47.80 -26.30
C ILE A 38 11.33 48.50 -27.15
N ARG A 39 12.36 47.80 -27.62
CA ARG A 39 13.42 48.40 -28.45
C ARG A 39 12.92 48.91 -29.81
N ILE A 40 12.01 48.18 -30.44
CA ILE A 40 11.39 48.63 -31.70
C ILE A 40 10.69 49.98 -31.47
N LEU A 41 10.12 50.20 -30.28
CA LEU A 41 9.48 51.46 -29.91
C LEU A 41 10.52 52.59 -29.71
N GLU A 42 11.68 52.32 -29.12
CA GLU A 42 12.76 53.31 -28.93
C GLU A 42 13.37 53.82 -30.25
N SER A 43 13.24 53.05 -31.34
CA SER A 43 13.87 53.36 -32.63
C SER A 43 13.03 54.23 -33.60
N ASP A 44 11.76 54.53 -33.29
CA ASP A 44 10.87 55.34 -34.13
C ASP A 44 10.98 56.84 -33.74
N GLU A 45 11.64 57.68 -34.55
CA GLU A 45 11.97 59.10 -34.29
C GLU A 45 10.78 59.99 -33.85
N MET A 46 9.54 59.58 -34.10
CA MET A 46 8.31 60.30 -33.72
C MET A 46 7.69 59.87 -32.37
N THR A 47 8.43 59.12 -31.54
CA THR A 47 7.87 58.39 -30.38
C THR A 47 7.13 59.29 -29.38
N GLN A 48 7.63 60.50 -29.06
CA GLN A 48 7.02 61.35 -28.04
C GLN A 48 5.58 61.80 -28.37
N SER A 49 5.23 62.00 -29.64
CA SER A 49 3.90 62.43 -30.09
C SER A 49 2.90 61.27 -30.20
N LYS A 50 3.37 60.09 -30.65
CA LYS A 50 2.55 58.88 -30.82
C LYS A 50 2.17 58.22 -29.48
N ILE A 51 3.01 58.35 -28.44
CA ILE A 51 2.82 57.76 -27.10
C ILE A 51 1.53 58.18 -26.41
N TYR A 52 1.14 59.45 -26.53
CA TYR A 52 -0.10 59.96 -25.91
C TYR A 52 -1.35 59.53 -26.67
N GLN A 53 -1.20 58.92 -27.85
CA GLN A 53 -2.32 58.38 -28.59
C GLN A 53 -2.80 57.09 -27.90
N LYS A 54 -4.00 57.16 -27.34
CA LYS A 54 -4.66 56.04 -26.65
C LYS A 54 -4.61 54.72 -27.42
N ARG A 55 -4.83 54.75 -28.74
CA ARG A 55 -4.78 53.57 -29.63
C ARG A 55 -3.42 52.87 -29.60
N TYR A 56 -2.34 53.63 -29.51
CA TYR A 56 -0.98 53.10 -29.48
C TYR A 56 -0.68 52.42 -28.14
N GLN A 57 -1.09 53.04 -27.03
CA GLN A 57 -0.99 52.45 -25.69
C GLN A 57 -1.80 51.15 -25.57
N GLU A 58 -2.95 51.07 -26.23
CA GLU A 58 -3.80 49.88 -26.28
C GLU A 58 -3.15 48.73 -27.09
N ALA A 59 -2.56 49.04 -28.24
CA ALA A 59 -1.85 48.04 -29.06
C ALA A 59 -0.66 47.41 -28.32
N MET A 60 0.12 48.23 -27.62
CA MET A 60 1.26 47.76 -26.81
C MET A 60 0.81 46.84 -25.67
N LYS A 61 -0.24 47.24 -24.94
CA LYS A 61 -0.84 46.41 -23.88
C LYS A 61 -1.31 45.06 -24.43
N ALA A 62 -1.85 45.02 -25.65
CA ALA A 62 -2.30 43.79 -26.28
C ALA A 62 -1.14 42.83 -26.61
N GLN A 63 -0.04 43.33 -27.16
CA GLN A 63 1.13 42.51 -27.52
C GLN A 63 1.82 41.89 -26.30
N ILE A 64 1.98 42.66 -25.21
CA ILE A 64 2.55 42.15 -23.95
C ILE A 64 1.64 41.07 -23.35
N ASN A 65 0.32 41.27 -23.35
CA ASN A 65 -0.63 40.27 -22.87
C ASN A 65 -0.53 38.96 -23.66
N ALA A 66 -0.40 39.03 -24.99
CA ALA A 66 -0.24 37.85 -25.83
C ALA A 66 1.04 37.06 -25.50
N ALA A 67 2.16 37.74 -25.25
CA ALA A 67 3.41 37.09 -24.83
C ALA A 67 3.29 36.39 -23.47
N LEU A 68 2.57 36.99 -22.52
CA LEU A 68 2.31 36.43 -21.19
C LEU A 68 1.36 35.22 -21.25
N ASP A 69 0.34 35.26 -22.11
CA ASP A 69 -0.60 34.15 -22.32
C ASP A 69 0.09 32.93 -22.94
N GLU A 70 0.99 33.15 -23.91
CA GLU A 70 1.77 32.07 -24.49
C GLU A 70 2.72 31.43 -23.46
N LEU A 71 3.39 32.26 -22.64
CA LEU A 71 4.23 31.78 -21.54
C LEU A 71 3.43 30.92 -20.55
N HIS A 72 2.23 31.38 -20.17
CA HIS A 72 1.34 30.67 -19.26
C HIS A 72 0.95 29.30 -19.82
N LYS A 73 0.49 29.25 -21.08
CA LYS A 73 0.09 28.01 -21.75
C LYS A 73 1.24 27.00 -21.82
N LYS A 74 2.42 27.45 -22.26
CA LYS A 74 3.60 26.58 -22.38
C LYS A 74 4.07 26.06 -21.03
N SER A 75 4.09 26.91 -19.99
CA SER A 75 4.51 26.51 -18.65
C SER A 75 3.58 25.43 -18.07
N ASN A 76 2.26 25.59 -18.25
CA ASN A 76 1.27 24.62 -17.78
C ASN A 76 1.45 23.26 -18.45
N GLN A 77 1.62 23.26 -19.77
CA GLN A 77 1.86 22.03 -20.53
C GLN A 77 3.15 21.32 -20.06
N THR A 78 4.25 22.06 -19.93
CA THR A 78 5.53 21.50 -19.45
C THR A 78 5.42 20.90 -18.05
N ILE A 79 4.66 21.54 -17.15
CA ILE A 79 4.43 21.01 -15.80
C ILE A 79 3.55 19.75 -15.85
N GLU A 80 2.45 19.74 -16.60
CA GLU A 80 1.56 18.56 -16.70
C GLU A 80 2.30 17.32 -17.25
N GLU A 81 3.10 17.52 -18.30
CA GLU A 81 3.96 16.48 -18.88
C GLU A 81 4.97 15.95 -17.85
N TYR A 82 5.63 16.84 -17.10
CA TYR A 82 6.56 16.45 -16.04
C TYR A 82 5.88 15.68 -14.90
N LEU A 83 4.71 16.11 -14.44
CA LEU A 83 3.96 15.43 -13.38
C LEU A 83 3.51 14.03 -13.83
N THR A 84 3.15 13.87 -15.10
CA THR A 84 2.82 12.57 -15.69
C THR A 84 4.03 11.63 -15.70
N ARG A 85 5.19 12.11 -16.17
CA ARG A 85 6.45 11.33 -16.14
C ARG A 85 6.87 11.00 -14.71
N SER A 86 6.72 11.95 -13.79
CA SER A 86 7.04 11.77 -12.36
C SER A 86 6.23 10.63 -11.74
N TYR A 87 4.94 10.51 -12.07
CA TYR A 87 4.14 9.36 -11.66
C TYR A 87 4.70 8.06 -12.27
N GLN A 88 4.88 8.02 -13.60
CA GLN A 88 5.36 6.80 -14.26
C GLN A 88 6.71 6.33 -13.71
N HIS A 89 7.66 7.25 -13.49
CA HIS A 89 8.96 6.95 -12.91
C HIS A 89 8.84 6.47 -11.46
N GLY A 90 7.99 7.09 -10.64
CA GLY A 90 7.74 6.64 -9.26
C GLY A 90 7.26 5.19 -9.19
N TYR A 91 6.29 4.84 -10.04
CA TYR A 91 5.74 3.49 -10.14
C TYR A 91 6.79 2.49 -10.63
N VAL A 92 7.42 2.78 -11.77
CA VAL A 92 8.40 1.89 -12.40
C VAL A 92 9.65 1.73 -11.53
N GLY A 93 10.12 2.80 -10.89
CA GLY A 93 11.25 2.76 -9.96
C GLY A 93 10.98 1.84 -8.76
N THR A 94 9.74 1.84 -8.26
CA THR A 94 9.32 0.92 -7.19
C THR A 94 9.30 -0.53 -7.67
N MET A 95 8.75 -0.79 -8.85
CA MET A 95 8.73 -2.13 -9.45
C MET A 95 10.14 -2.65 -9.75
N TYR A 96 11.02 -1.79 -10.27
CA TYR A 96 12.43 -2.08 -10.50
C TYR A 96 13.14 -2.42 -9.18
N SER A 97 12.88 -1.66 -8.12
CA SER A 97 13.42 -1.98 -6.79
C SER A 97 12.95 -3.35 -6.30
N LEU A 98 11.67 -3.69 -6.45
CA LEU A 98 11.11 -4.99 -6.06
C LEU A 98 11.72 -6.15 -6.86
N HIS A 99 11.92 -5.98 -8.19
CA HIS A 99 12.62 -6.96 -9.02
C HIS A 99 14.03 -7.23 -8.51
N LYS A 100 14.77 -6.19 -8.15
CA LYS A 100 16.13 -6.30 -7.59
C LYS A 100 16.15 -6.91 -6.18
N GLN A 101 15.01 -6.97 -5.51
CA GLN A 101 14.83 -7.60 -4.20
C GLN A 101 14.35 -9.06 -4.31
N GLY A 102 14.34 -9.63 -5.51
CA GLY A 102 13.90 -11.01 -5.74
C GLY A 102 12.38 -11.16 -5.87
N MET A 103 11.65 -10.07 -6.11
CA MET A 103 10.21 -10.10 -6.39
C MET A 103 9.95 -9.73 -7.86
N PRO A 104 10.07 -10.68 -8.81
CA PRO A 104 9.86 -10.43 -10.24
C PRO A 104 8.37 -10.31 -10.56
N LEU A 105 7.73 -9.24 -10.09
CA LEU A 105 6.30 -8.97 -10.27
C LEU A 105 6.08 -7.91 -11.36
N LEU A 106 5.07 -8.10 -12.22
CA LEU A 106 4.70 -7.11 -13.22
C LEU A 106 3.27 -6.65 -12.95
N SER A 107 3.12 -5.39 -12.54
CA SER A 107 1.82 -4.75 -12.40
C SER A 107 1.71 -3.59 -13.38
N PRO A 108 0.64 -3.52 -14.20
CA PRO A 108 0.41 -2.38 -15.07
C PRO A 108 0.02 -1.14 -14.26
N ILE A 109 0.38 0.04 -14.76
CA ILE A 109 -0.03 1.32 -14.18
C ILE A 109 -1.53 1.53 -14.42
N ASP A 110 -2.28 1.78 -13.35
CA ASP A 110 -3.68 2.22 -13.46
C ASP A 110 -3.74 3.68 -13.96
N GLN A 111 -4.17 3.87 -15.20
CA GLN A 111 -4.33 5.20 -15.81
C GLN A 111 -5.34 6.09 -15.06
N ARG A 112 -6.30 5.49 -14.35
CA ARG A 112 -7.23 6.24 -13.49
C ARG A 112 -6.50 6.80 -12.26
N ALA A 113 -5.56 6.05 -11.69
CA ALA A 113 -4.73 6.50 -10.58
C ALA A 113 -3.80 7.66 -11.00
N VAL A 114 -3.18 7.57 -12.19
CA VAL A 114 -2.40 8.68 -12.79
C VAL A 114 -3.25 9.94 -12.90
N THR A 115 -4.44 9.82 -13.49
CA THR A 115 -5.34 10.96 -13.70
C THR A 115 -5.76 11.58 -12.36
N ARG A 116 -6.07 10.75 -11.36
CA ARG A 116 -6.47 11.19 -10.02
C ARG A 116 -5.32 11.89 -9.28
N ALA A 117 -4.11 11.33 -9.31
CA ALA A 117 -2.93 11.89 -8.67
C ALA A 117 -2.57 13.28 -9.21
N ILE A 118 -2.78 13.50 -10.51
CA ILE A 118 -2.50 14.78 -11.18
C ILE A 118 -3.67 15.77 -10.99
N ARG A 119 -4.92 15.33 -11.19
CA ARG A 119 -6.08 16.23 -11.33
C ARG A 119 -6.93 16.39 -10.08
N THR A 120 -6.98 15.39 -9.19
CA THR A 120 -7.92 15.33 -8.07
C THR A 120 -7.21 15.44 -6.72
N ASP A 121 -6.09 14.73 -6.56
CA ASP A 121 -5.34 14.61 -5.30
C ASP A 121 -4.11 15.52 -5.23
N SER A 122 -3.73 16.15 -6.35
CA SER A 122 -2.95 17.38 -6.22
C SER A 122 -3.78 18.26 -5.29
N LYS A 123 -3.16 18.80 -4.23
CA LYS A 123 -3.80 19.70 -3.24
C LYS A 123 -4.22 21.05 -3.89
N LEU A 124 -4.42 21.00 -5.19
CA LEU A 124 -4.46 21.99 -6.21
C LEU A 124 -5.52 21.57 -7.26
N SER A 125 -6.39 20.59 -6.99
CA SER A 125 -7.50 20.25 -7.89
C SER A 125 -8.43 21.46 -8.08
N GLY A 126 -8.76 21.73 -9.35
CA GLY A 126 -9.48 22.92 -9.84
C GLY A 126 -8.66 24.22 -9.83
N ARG A 127 -7.88 24.47 -8.77
CA ARG A 127 -7.16 25.72 -8.49
C ARG A 127 -5.71 25.78 -8.98
N LEU A 128 -5.00 24.68 -9.28
CA LEU A 128 -3.61 24.76 -9.75
C LEU A 128 -3.50 25.56 -11.05
N TYR A 129 -4.40 25.26 -11.98
CA TYR A 129 -4.48 25.89 -13.29
C TYR A 129 -5.32 27.18 -13.28
N GLY A 130 -6.25 27.34 -12.33
CA GLY A 130 -6.96 28.60 -12.09
C GLY A 130 -6.13 29.66 -11.34
N GLU A 131 -5.17 29.24 -10.51
CA GLU A 131 -4.43 30.10 -9.56
C GLU A 131 -2.91 30.15 -9.77
N LEU A 132 -2.33 29.44 -10.75
CA LEU A 132 -1.32 30.11 -11.60
C LEU A 132 -1.89 31.42 -12.18
N GLY A 133 -3.21 31.52 -12.30
CA GLY A 133 -3.98 32.74 -12.56
C GLY A 133 -4.08 33.75 -11.41
N VAL A 134 -3.74 33.42 -10.15
CA VAL A 134 -3.67 34.43 -9.06
C VAL A 134 -2.37 35.22 -9.13
N ASP A 135 -1.34 34.71 -9.82
CA ASP A 135 -0.15 35.48 -10.16
C ASP A 135 -0.20 36.03 -11.60
N MET A 136 -0.80 35.34 -12.59
CA MET A 136 -0.84 35.87 -13.97
C MET A 136 -1.81 37.06 -14.13
N GLN A 137 -2.99 37.03 -13.50
CA GLN A 137 -3.90 38.19 -13.52
C GLN A 137 -3.33 39.36 -12.71
N LYS A 138 -2.70 39.06 -11.57
CA LYS A 138 -1.99 40.05 -10.76
C LYS A 138 -0.80 40.62 -11.51
N LEU A 139 -0.04 39.79 -12.22
CA LEU A 139 1.09 40.19 -13.06
C LEU A 139 0.62 41.07 -14.22
N LYS A 140 -0.43 40.66 -14.95
CA LYS A 140 -1.06 41.49 -15.99
C LYS A 140 -1.51 42.84 -15.43
N LYS A 141 -2.10 42.86 -14.22
CA LYS A 141 -2.53 44.09 -13.53
C LYS A 141 -1.34 44.95 -13.09
N THR A 142 -0.29 44.35 -12.54
CA THR A 142 0.95 45.02 -12.12
C THR A 142 1.66 45.60 -13.33
N ILE A 143 1.90 44.82 -14.39
CA ILE A 143 2.50 45.29 -15.65
C ILE A 143 1.67 46.43 -16.25
N ARG A 144 0.33 46.32 -16.28
CA ARG A 144 -0.55 47.42 -16.72
C ARG A 144 -0.38 48.68 -15.88
N ARG A 145 -0.18 48.55 -14.57
CA ARG A 145 0.05 49.67 -13.65
C ARG A 145 1.40 50.32 -13.89
N GLU A 146 2.48 49.53 -13.92
CA GLU A 146 3.85 50.03 -14.12
C GLU A 146 4.00 50.76 -15.46
N ILE A 147 3.41 50.22 -16.53
CA ILE A 147 3.37 50.88 -17.84
C ILE A 147 2.60 52.20 -17.76
N SER A 148 1.41 52.21 -17.15
CA SER A 148 0.59 53.43 -17.03
C SER A 148 1.26 54.51 -16.18
N VAL A 149 1.93 54.13 -15.08
CA VAL A 149 2.68 55.04 -14.22
C VAL A 149 3.89 55.61 -14.94
N GLY A 150 4.71 54.76 -15.57
CA GLY A 150 5.91 55.18 -16.31
C GLY A 150 5.59 56.16 -17.44
N ILE A 151 4.51 55.92 -18.18
CA ILE A 151 4.02 56.85 -19.21
C ILE A 151 3.56 58.17 -18.59
N SER A 152 2.88 58.14 -17.45
CA SER A 152 2.30 59.34 -16.81
C SER A 152 3.36 60.28 -16.25
N ILE A 153 4.50 59.74 -15.81
CA ILE A 153 5.61 60.52 -15.23
C ILE A 153 6.73 60.80 -16.24
N GLY A 154 6.55 60.42 -17.52
CA GLY A 154 7.56 60.62 -18.58
C GLY A 154 8.84 59.81 -18.37
N SER A 155 8.74 58.63 -17.74
CA SER A 155 9.90 57.74 -17.55
C SER A 155 10.49 57.32 -18.89
N ASP A 156 11.82 57.20 -18.92
CA ASP A 156 12.54 56.58 -20.01
C ASP A 156 12.09 55.12 -20.21
N TYR A 157 12.00 54.70 -21.46
CA TYR A 157 11.54 53.37 -21.88
C TYR A 157 12.35 52.23 -21.26
N SER A 158 13.66 52.44 -21.12
CA SER A 158 14.56 51.50 -20.47
C SER A 158 14.16 51.23 -19.01
N MET A 159 13.57 52.22 -18.33
CA MET A 159 13.14 52.11 -16.93
C MET A 159 11.80 51.38 -16.81
N ILE A 160 10.86 51.64 -17.72
CA ILE A 160 9.58 50.91 -17.80
C ILE A 160 9.83 49.42 -18.13
N ALA A 161 10.74 49.14 -19.07
CA ALA A 161 11.15 47.79 -19.43
C ALA A 161 11.72 47.03 -18.23
N ARG A 162 12.66 47.65 -17.50
CA ARG A 162 13.28 47.07 -16.31
C ARG A 162 12.25 46.72 -15.24
N GLN A 163 11.25 47.58 -15.04
CA GLN A 163 10.21 47.38 -14.03
C GLN A 163 9.22 46.26 -14.40
N VAL A 164 8.91 46.11 -15.70
CA VAL A 164 8.15 44.99 -16.25
C VAL A 164 8.96 43.67 -16.17
N GLN A 165 10.27 43.73 -16.40
CA GLN A 165 11.19 42.60 -16.25
C GLN A 165 11.24 42.07 -14.81
N ILE A 166 11.40 42.96 -13.83
CA ILE A 166 11.43 42.60 -12.40
C ILE A 166 10.09 41.95 -12.00
N SER A 167 8.98 42.53 -12.44
CA SER A 167 7.64 42.01 -12.16
C SER A 167 7.39 40.63 -12.79
N SER A 168 7.95 40.36 -13.97
CA SER A 168 7.76 39.10 -14.72
C SER A 168 8.69 37.94 -14.31
N GLY A 169 9.73 38.19 -13.51
CA GLY A 169 10.62 37.13 -12.96
C GLY A 169 10.06 36.39 -11.74
N ILE A 170 9.10 36.97 -11.02
CA ILE A 170 8.49 36.43 -9.80
C ILE A 170 7.80 35.06 -10.00
N PRO A 171 7.06 34.80 -11.10
CA PRO A 171 6.36 33.53 -11.29
C PRO A 171 7.29 32.32 -11.52
N LEU A 172 8.54 32.54 -11.96
CA LEU A 172 9.50 31.45 -12.19
C LEU A 172 9.92 30.76 -10.88
N LYS A 173 10.16 31.52 -9.81
CA LYS A 173 10.52 30.94 -8.50
C LYS A 173 9.39 30.05 -7.99
N ARG A 174 8.15 30.51 -8.15
CA ARG A 174 6.95 29.78 -7.75
C ARG A 174 6.75 28.52 -8.61
N ALA A 175 6.96 28.61 -9.92
CA ALA A 175 6.91 27.45 -10.82
C ALA A 175 7.93 26.37 -10.43
N LYS A 176 9.17 26.76 -10.07
CA LYS A 176 10.18 25.82 -9.56
C LYS A 176 9.75 25.16 -8.25
N THR A 177 9.14 25.89 -7.33
CA THR A 177 8.61 25.34 -6.07
C THR A 177 7.47 24.35 -6.33
N ILE A 178 6.59 24.64 -7.30
CA ILE A 178 5.50 23.73 -7.71
C ILE A 178 6.09 22.45 -8.29
N VAL A 179 7.01 22.56 -9.25
CA VAL A 179 7.69 21.41 -9.86
C VAL A 179 8.28 20.51 -8.79
N ARG A 180 9.00 21.07 -7.82
CA ARG A 180 9.59 20.31 -6.72
C ARG A 180 8.56 19.67 -5.80
N THR A 181 7.61 20.45 -5.32
CA THR A 181 6.67 19.98 -4.29
C THR A 181 5.67 18.99 -4.86
N GLU A 182 5.08 19.28 -6.03
CA GLU A 182 4.11 18.39 -6.67
C GLU A 182 4.77 17.21 -7.37
N GLY A 183 5.95 17.41 -7.98
CA GLY A 183 6.74 16.31 -8.53
C GLY A 183 7.06 15.30 -7.45
N HIS A 184 7.57 15.77 -6.31
CA HIS A 184 7.86 14.92 -5.16
C HIS A 184 6.62 14.19 -4.63
N ARG A 185 5.52 14.91 -4.39
CA ARG A 185 4.26 14.31 -3.89
C ARG A 185 3.76 13.22 -4.82
N ILE A 186 3.74 13.48 -6.13
CA ILE A 186 3.27 12.52 -7.14
C ILE A 186 4.18 11.29 -7.21
N GLN A 187 5.50 11.47 -7.11
CA GLN A 187 6.45 10.36 -7.05
C GLN A 187 6.19 9.46 -5.84
N GLN A 188 5.99 10.05 -4.66
CA GLN A 188 5.73 9.29 -3.43
C GLN A 188 4.36 8.60 -3.45
N GLN A 189 3.31 9.28 -3.96
CA GLN A 189 1.99 8.69 -4.18
C GLN A 189 2.09 7.50 -5.15
N SER A 190 2.79 7.66 -6.25
CA SER A 190 2.96 6.62 -7.26
C SER A 190 3.74 5.40 -6.74
N ALA A 191 4.76 5.63 -5.93
CA ALA A 191 5.47 4.57 -5.24
C ALA A 191 4.56 3.83 -4.24
N ASP A 192 3.63 4.52 -3.59
CA ASP A 192 2.63 3.90 -2.73
C ASP A 192 1.61 3.07 -3.51
N ASP A 193 1.10 3.59 -4.63
CA ASP A 193 0.22 2.85 -5.54
C ASP A 193 0.90 1.57 -6.06
N ALA A 194 2.19 1.65 -6.40
CA ALA A 194 3.00 0.50 -6.80
C ALA A 194 3.16 -0.53 -5.67
N ARG A 195 3.38 -0.07 -4.42
CA ARG A 195 3.43 -0.95 -3.24
C ARG A 195 2.09 -1.63 -2.97
N ASN A 196 0.99 -0.88 -3.05
CA ASN A 196 -0.36 -1.42 -2.88
C ASN A 196 -0.69 -2.45 -3.97
N ALA A 197 -0.29 -2.20 -5.22
CA ALA A 197 -0.42 -3.15 -6.31
C ALA A 197 0.41 -4.43 -6.07
N ALA A 198 1.66 -4.29 -5.64
CA ALA A 198 2.51 -5.43 -5.28
C ALA A 198 1.93 -6.24 -4.11
N LYS A 199 1.46 -5.57 -3.04
CA LYS A 199 0.76 -6.22 -1.91
C LYS A 199 -0.50 -6.94 -2.37
N GLY A 200 -1.28 -6.34 -3.25
CA GLY A 200 -2.47 -6.96 -3.86
C GLY A 200 -2.15 -8.20 -4.71
N GLN A 201 -0.92 -8.35 -5.17
CA GLN A 201 -0.41 -9.54 -5.86
C GLN A 201 0.29 -10.54 -4.90
N GLY A 202 0.13 -10.37 -3.58
CA GLY A 202 0.68 -11.27 -2.57
C GLY A 202 2.16 -11.01 -2.23
N CYS A 203 2.74 -9.92 -2.70
CA CYS A 203 4.13 -9.58 -2.34
C CYS A 203 4.20 -9.06 -0.91
N GLN A 204 5.10 -9.65 -0.13
CA GLN A 204 5.33 -9.26 1.26
C GLN A 204 6.26 -8.05 1.35
N VAL A 205 5.68 -6.86 1.20
CA VAL A 205 6.43 -5.60 1.15
C VAL A 205 6.05 -4.70 2.33
N VAL A 206 7.02 -3.95 2.84
CA VAL A 206 6.86 -2.87 3.81
C VAL A 206 7.42 -1.57 3.24
N LYS A 207 7.08 -0.45 3.87
CA LYS A 207 7.64 0.85 3.54
C LYS A 207 8.53 1.34 4.68
N GLN A 208 9.67 1.90 4.32
CA GLN A 208 10.63 2.50 5.24
C GLN A 208 10.79 3.98 4.90
N TRP A 209 10.71 4.85 5.90
CA TRP A 209 11.04 6.26 5.71
C TRP A 209 12.56 6.46 5.64
N ASP A 210 13.04 7.10 4.59
CA ASP A 210 14.44 7.46 4.40
C ASP A 210 14.53 8.99 4.23
N ALA A 211 15.08 9.64 5.25
CA ALA A 211 15.32 11.07 5.25
C ALA A 211 16.71 11.38 4.67
N VAL A 212 16.84 12.53 4.02
CA VAL A 212 18.12 12.99 3.46
C VAL A 212 19.17 13.26 4.57
N LEU A 213 18.71 13.62 5.77
CA LEU A 213 19.49 13.94 6.96
C LEU A 213 20.52 15.09 6.81
N ASP A 214 20.41 15.91 5.77
CA ASP A 214 21.22 17.12 5.60
C ASP A 214 20.78 18.27 6.50
N GLY A 215 21.48 19.41 6.50
CA GLY A 215 21.14 20.57 7.33
C GLY A 215 19.74 21.16 7.11
N ASN A 216 19.06 20.82 6.00
CA ASN A 216 17.72 21.29 5.67
C ASN A 216 16.61 20.27 6.02
N THR A 217 16.99 19.10 6.56
CA THR A 217 16.02 18.09 7.01
C THR A 217 15.42 18.51 8.35
N ARG A 218 14.09 18.60 8.41
CA ARG A 218 13.31 18.99 9.60
C ARG A 218 13.47 17.98 10.73
N THR A 219 13.30 18.43 11.97
CA THR A 219 13.38 17.59 13.17
C THR A 219 12.45 16.38 13.08
N ASP A 220 11.17 16.59 12.81
CA ASP A 220 10.16 15.53 12.71
C ASP A 220 10.54 14.48 11.66
N HIS A 221 11.04 14.93 10.50
CA HIS A 221 11.46 14.06 9.41
C HIS A 221 12.74 13.26 9.75
N ARG A 222 13.64 13.81 10.58
CA ARG A 222 14.80 13.07 11.10
C ARG A 222 14.36 11.99 12.07
N ILE A 223 13.36 12.27 12.91
CA ILE A 223 12.81 11.30 13.87
C ILE A 223 12.10 10.16 13.12
N LEU A 224 11.42 10.48 12.01
CA LEU A 224 10.80 9.48 11.15
C LEU A 224 11.82 8.62 10.38
N ASP A 225 13.08 9.05 10.24
CA ASP A 225 14.10 8.29 9.53
C ASP A 225 14.24 6.87 10.08
N GLY A 226 14.19 5.89 9.19
CA GLY A 226 14.26 4.48 9.54
C GLY A 226 12.96 3.88 10.04
N GLN A 227 11.88 4.65 10.27
CA GLN A 227 10.58 4.09 10.64
C GLN A 227 10.08 3.14 9.55
N ILE A 228 9.72 1.91 9.95
CA ILE A 228 9.14 0.89 9.07
C ILE A 228 7.65 0.74 9.40
N ARG A 229 6.82 0.68 8.35
CA ARG A 229 5.37 0.48 8.43
C ARG A 229 4.92 -0.53 7.39
N GLU A 230 3.84 -1.25 7.70
CA GLU A 230 3.17 -2.05 6.67
C GLU A 230 2.64 -1.14 5.56
N VAL A 231 2.54 -1.68 4.35
CA VAL A 231 1.89 -0.95 3.26
C VAL A 231 0.41 -0.78 3.60
N GLY A 232 -0.06 0.47 3.58
CA GLY A 232 -1.39 0.89 4.03
C GLY A 232 -1.45 1.38 5.49
N GLU A 233 -0.37 1.29 6.25
CA GLU A 233 -0.28 1.92 7.58
C GLU A 233 0.48 3.25 7.50
N PRO A 234 0.00 4.32 8.15
CA PRO A 234 0.68 5.61 8.10
C PRO A 234 1.98 5.60 8.93
N PHE A 235 2.95 6.38 8.48
CA PHE A 235 4.03 6.88 9.32
C PHE A 235 3.46 7.83 10.36
N GLU A 236 4.06 7.86 11.55
CA GLU A 236 3.53 8.63 12.68
C GLU A 236 4.64 9.22 13.54
N ILE A 237 4.51 10.51 13.87
CA ILE A 237 5.33 11.26 14.82
C ILE A 237 4.47 12.29 15.54
N ASP A 238 4.49 12.30 16.87
CA ASP A 238 3.77 13.27 17.72
C ASP A 238 2.30 13.50 17.31
N GLY A 239 1.59 12.43 16.97
CA GLY A 239 0.19 12.45 16.53
C GLY A 239 -0.04 12.94 15.09
N LYS A 240 1.02 13.36 14.37
CA LYS A 240 0.98 13.66 12.93
C LYS A 240 1.13 12.35 12.16
N LYS A 241 0.29 12.14 11.14
CA LYS A 241 0.27 10.91 10.34
C LYS A 241 0.40 11.22 8.85
N ALA A 242 1.14 10.39 8.12
CA ALA A 242 1.25 10.48 6.66
C ALA A 242 1.46 9.09 6.05
N GLU A 243 0.80 8.80 4.93
CA GLU A 243 1.03 7.54 4.22
C GLU A 243 2.42 7.47 3.57
N TYR A 244 2.96 8.61 3.17
CA TYR A 244 4.27 8.72 2.54
C TYR A 244 4.79 10.16 2.69
N PRO A 245 6.09 10.42 2.46
CA PRO A 245 6.64 11.77 2.50
C PRO A 245 5.88 12.76 1.61
N GLY A 246 5.57 13.94 2.15
CA GLY A 246 4.79 14.97 1.46
C GLY A 246 3.26 14.83 1.59
N ALA A 247 2.76 13.90 2.41
CA ALA A 247 1.33 13.62 2.59
C ALA A 247 0.80 13.82 4.04
N PHE A 248 1.41 14.70 4.84
CA PHE A 248 0.86 15.04 6.16
C PHE A 248 -0.41 15.91 6.09
N GLY A 249 -0.64 16.56 4.94
CA GLY A 249 -1.72 17.53 4.80
C GLY A 249 -1.36 18.90 5.38
N ARG A 250 -0.06 19.14 5.64
CA ARG A 250 0.47 20.30 6.38
C ARG A 250 1.62 20.93 5.60
N PRO A 251 1.50 22.19 5.12
CA PRO A 251 2.56 22.83 4.35
C PRO A 251 3.92 22.84 5.03
N GLU A 252 3.93 22.98 6.36
CA GLU A 252 5.14 22.99 7.18
C GLU A 252 5.93 21.67 7.13
N GLU A 253 5.26 20.53 6.95
CA GLU A 253 5.89 19.20 6.80
C GLU A 253 6.08 18.81 5.32
N ASP A 254 5.16 19.22 4.45
CA ASP A 254 5.07 18.68 3.08
C ASP A 254 5.92 19.46 2.05
N CYS A 255 5.95 20.79 2.13
CA CYS A 255 6.57 21.62 1.09
C CYS A 255 8.10 21.44 1.04
N ASN A 256 8.68 21.30 -0.15
CA ASN A 256 10.12 21.04 -0.32
C ASN A 256 10.64 19.80 0.45
N CYS A 257 9.76 18.86 0.83
CA CYS A 257 10.19 17.57 1.35
C CYS A 257 11.04 16.85 0.30
N ARG A 258 12.08 16.14 0.76
CA ARG A 258 13.00 15.34 -0.06
C ARG A 258 13.18 13.93 0.49
N CYS A 259 12.41 13.56 1.52
CA CYS A 259 12.44 12.23 2.12
C CYS A 259 11.73 11.24 1.20
N VAL A 260 12.08 9.96 1.25
CA VAL A 260 11.50 8.94 0.37
C VAL A 260 10.97 7.78 1.20
N ALA A 261 9.78 7.26 0.86
CA ALA A 261 9.31 5.99 1.36
C ALA A 261 9.90 4.87 0.50
N LEU A 262 10.97 4.25 0.97
CA LEU A 262 11.61 3.13 0.30
C LEU A 262 10.77 1.86 0.46
N THR A 263 10.68 1.08 -0.60
CA THR A 263 9.96 -0.20 -0.60
C THR A 263 10.92 -1.32 -0.24
N ARG A 264 10.59 -2.12 0.77
CA ARG A 264 11.40 -3.24 1.26
C ARG A 264 10.61 -4.53 1.15
N ALA A 265 11.17 -5.55 0.51
CA ALA A 265 10.71 -6.92 0.71
C ALA A 265 10.97 -7.32 2.17
N LYS A 266 9.99 -7.96 2.83
CA LYS A 266 10.11 -8.34 4.25
C LYS A 266 11.32 -9.25 4.51
N TRP A 267 11.62 -10.15 3.58
CA TRP A 267 12.80 -11.01 3.68
C TRP A 267 14.10 -10.26 3.48
N ALA A 268 14.10 -9.14 2.75
CA ALA A 268 15.31 -8.39 2.43
C ALA A 268 15.75 -7.43 3.56
N LEU A 269 15.06 -7.46 4.71
CA LEU A 269 15.41 -6.72 5.93
C LEU A 269 16.29 -7.56 6.88
N ASP A 270 17.05 -8.50 6.32
CA ASP A 270 17.93 -9.45 7.00
C ASP A 270 18.91 -8.77 7.99
N ALA A 271 19.42 -9.55 8.96
CA ALA A 271 20.04 -9.11 10.21
C ALA A 271 21.10 -7.99 10.10
N ASP A 272 21.88 -7.92 9.02
CA ASP A 272 22.91 -6.90 8.81
C ASP A 272 22.37 -5.50 8.45
N GLU A 273 21.26 -5.40 7.70
CA GLU A 273 20.64 -4.12 7.35
C GLU A 273 19.81 -3.59 8.54
N LEU A 274 19.20 -4.50 9.32
CA LEU A 274 18.60 -4.19 10.62
C LEU A 274 19.65 -3.75 11.65
N GLN A 275 20.85 -4.34 11.66
CA GLN A 275 21.98 -3.90 12.50
C GLN A 275 22.48 -2.50 12.10
N THR A 276 22.60 -2.22 10.81
CA THR A 276 22.96 -0.89 10.29
C THR A 276 21.93 0.19 10.64
N MET A 277 20.63 -0.16 10.63
CA MET A 277 19.53 0.72 11.08
C MET A 277 19.52 0.90 12.60
N LYS A 278 19.83 -0.15 13.37
CA LYS A 278 20.00 -0.09 14.83
C LYS A 278 21.22 0.73 15.24
N ASP A 279 22.33 0.66 14.50
CA ASP A 279 23.54 1.47 14.74
C ASP A 279 23.29 2.97 14.42
N ARG A 280 22.48 3.27 13.39
CA ARG A 280 21.97 4.63 13.14
C ARG A 280 21.07 5.13 14.26
N ALA A 281 20.15 4.31 14.77
CA ALA A 281 19.30 4.66 15.90
C ALA A 281 20.11 4.91 17.19
N LYS A 282 21.21 4.17 17.37
CA LYS A 282 22.19 4.32 18.46
C LYS A 282 22.97 5.64 18.37
N PHE A 283 23.26 6.14 17.16
CA PHE A 283 23.88 7.45 16.93
C PHE A 283 22.99 8.64 17.34
N PHE A 284 21.65 8.46 17.34
CA PHE A 284 20.67 9.50 17.66
C PHE A 284 20.05 9.39 19.07
N GLY A 285 20.52 8.47 19.93
CA GLY A 285 20.17 8.45 21.36
C GLY A 285 18.73 8.00 21.68
N LEU A 286 18.11 7.18 20.84
CA LEU A 286 16.78 6.61 21.11
C LEU A 286 16.92 5.28 21.89
N ASP A 287 17.10 5.40 23.20
CA ASP A 287 17.21 4.28 24.15
C ASP A 287 15.85 3.92 24.76
N LYS A 288 15.46 2.64 24.64
CA LYS A 288 14.36 2.01 25.40
C LYS A 288 14.71 0.55 25.72
N THR A 289 15.75 0.38 26.54
CA THR A 289 15.85 -0.75 27.49
C THR A 289 14.58 -0.80 28.35
N GLU A 290 13.88 -1.92 28.48
CA GLU A 290 14.17 -2.97 29.45
C GLU A 290 13.51 -4.30 29.03
N GLY A 291 14.27 -5.41 29.08
CA GLY A 291 13.77 -6.78 28.92
C GLY A 291 14.56 -7.73 28.00
N PHE A 292 15.66 -7.29 27.38
CA PHE A 292 16.38 -8.04 26.32
C PHE A 292 17.25 -9.23 26.80
N ARG A 293 17.70 -9.24 28.06
CA ARG A 293 18.71 -10.23 28.53
C ARG A 293 18.21 -11.66 28.70
N GLU A 294 16.91 -11.88 28.90
CA GLU A 294 16.37 -13.25 29.10
C GLU A 294 16.03 -13.95 27.76
N PHE A 295 15.97 -13.17 26.67
CA PHE A 295 15.66 -13.62 25.32
C PHE A 295 16.92 -14.00 24.53
N GLU A 296 18.01 -13.27 24.73
CA GLU A 296 19.33 -13.49 24.12
C GLU A 296 19.85 -14.92 24.32
N GLU A 297 19.65 -15.50 25.50
CA GLU A 297 20.23 -16.80 25.89
C GLU A 297 19.52 -18.03 25.27
N LYS A 298 18.19 -17.95 25.03
CA LYS A 298 17.39 -19.04 24.44
C LYS A 298 17.48 -19.08 22.93
N TYR A 299 17.71 -17.93 22.30
CA TYR A 299 17.71 -17.76 20.86
C TYR A 299 19.02 -18.28 20.22
N LEU A 300 20.16 -18.08 20.88
CA LEU A 300 21.49 -18.53 20.41
C LEU A 300 21.62 -20.06 20.26
N LYS A 301 20.75 -20.85 20.92
CA LYS A 301 20.83 -22.32 20.95
C LYS A 301 20.04 -23.03 19.85
N ALA A 302 19.11 -22.34 19.19
CA ALA A 302 18.20 -22.93 18.20
C ALA A 302 18.58 -22.60 16.74
N ALA A 303 19.54 -21.68 16.55
CA ALA A 303 19.91 -21.16 15.23
C ALA A 303 20.89 -22.05 14.43
N GLU A 304 21.53 -23.06 15.04
CA GLU A 304 22.54 -23.88 14.36
C GLU A 304 21.97 -24.94 13.39
N GLU A 305 20.67 -25.27 13.43
CA GLU A 305 20.15 -26.50 12.79
C GLU A 305 19.38 -26.32 11.45
N SER A 306 18.92 -25.13 11.07
CA SER A 306 17.85 -25.01 10.04
C SER A 306 18.26 -24.55 8.63
N GLU A 307 19.56 -24.36 8.34
CA GLU A 307 20.05 -23.60 7.17
C GLU A 307 20.05 -24.34 5.80
N LYS A 308 19.60 -25.61 5.68
CA LYS A 308 19.98 -26.47 4.53
C LYS A 308 18.98 -26.73 3.38
N VAL A 309 17.70 -26.33 3.41
CA VAL A 309 16.68 -27.06 2.60
C VAL A 309 16.03 -26.32 1.39
N PHE A 310 15.98 -25.00 1.26
CA PHE A 310 14.74 -24.43 0.66
C PHE A 310 14.66 -23.88 -0.79
N TYR A 311 15.55 -24.08 -1.77
CA TYR A 311 15.21 -23.63 -3.15
C TYR A 311 15.50 -24.59 -4.31
N ASN A 312 14.63 -25.60 -4.37
CA ASN A 312 14.16 -26.29 -5.57
C ASN A 312 12.65 -25.98 -5.85
N GLN A 313 12.07 -24.97 -5.20
CA GLN A 313 10.64 -25.00 -4.82
C GLN A 313 9.66 -24.22 -5.71
N GLU A 314 10.13 -23.47 -6.71
CA GLU A 314 9.28 -22.55 -7.50
C GLU A 314 8.44 -23.19 -8.63
N ARG A 315 8.30 -24.53 -8.69
CA ARG A 315 7.50 -25.25 -9.71
C ARG A 315 6.19 -25.90 -9.20
N ILE A 316 5.80 -25.76 -7.92
CA ILE A 316 4.80 -26.64 -7.24
C ILE A 316 3.62 -25.86 -6.59
N THR A 317 2.98 -24.88 -7.25
CA THR A 317 1.91 -24.06 -6.60
C THR A 317 0.46 -24.39 -7.01
N LYS A 318 0.22 -25.42 -7.82
CA LYS A 318 -1.04 -26.18 -7.85
C LYS A 318 -0.70 -27.66 -7.86
N SER A 319 -1.04 -28.37 -6.80
CA SER A 319 -0.73 -29.79 -6.69
C SER A 319 -1.97 -30.62 -6.99
N ARG A 320 -1.81 -31.66 -7.83
CA ARG A 320 -2.82 -32.73 -7.97
C ARG A 320 -3.17 -33.36 -6.62
N ALA A 321 -2.25 -33.34 -5.65
CA ALA A 321 -2.45 -33.93 -4.33
C ALA A 321 -3.54 -33.26 -3.49
N PHE A 322 -3.89 -32.00 -3.79
CA PHE A 322 -4.90 -31.23 -3.04
C PHE A 322 -6.14 -30.90 -3.88
N ALA A 323 -6.29 -31.51 -5.06
CA ALA A 323 -7.46 -31.30 -5.90
C ALA A 323 -8.70 -31.93 -5.26
N VAL A 324 -9.79 -31.18 -5.17
CA VAL A 324 -11.08 -31.70 -4.71
C VAL A 324 -11.70 -32.56 -5.80
N ASP A 325 -12.18 -33.75 -5.43
CA ASP A 325 -12.94 -34.60 -6.34
C ASP A 325 -14.36 -34.05 -6.51
N SER A 326 -14.58 -33.35 -7.62
CA SER A 326 -15.88 -32.76 -7.96
C SER A 326 -17.00 -33.80 -8.06
N LYS A 327 -16.70 -35.05 -8.41
CA LYS A 327 -17.74 -36.11 -8.49
C LYS A 327 -18.24 -36.49 -7.11
N VAL A 328 -17.34 -36.51 -6.11
CA VAL A 328 -17.69 -36.86 -4.73
C VAL A 328 -18.56 -35.78 -4.12
N ILE A 329 -18.16 -34.50 -4.21
CA ILE A 329 -18.91 -33.40 -3.58
C ILE A 329 -20.27 -33.11 -4.26
N GLU A 330 -20.44 -33.50 -5.53
CA GLU A 330 -21.72 -33.41 -6.25
C GLU A 330 -22.62 -34.63 -6.06
N SER A 331 -22.16 -35.68 -5.37
CA SER A 331 -22.93 -36.89 -5.14
C SER A 331 -24.09 -36.69 -4.17
N ARG A 332 -25.13 -37.53 -4.32
CA ARG A 332 -26.24 -37.59 -3.36
C ARG A 332 -25.76 -38.01 -1.97
N GLU A 333 -24.84 -38.97 -1.90
CA GLU A 333 -24.26 -39.45 -0.65
C GLU A 333 -23.59 -38.31 0.14
N TYR A 334 -22.80 -37.46 -0.53
CA TYR A 334 -22.21 -36.29 0.13
C TYR A 334 -23.28 -35.30 0.60
N ALA A 335 -24.35 -35.10 -0.17
CA ALA A 335 -25.45 -34.22 0.21
C ALA A 335 -26.27 -34.74 1.40
N ASP A 336 -26.42 -36.06 1.54
CA ASP A 336 -27.19 -36.71 2.61
C ASP A 336 -26.49 -36.57 3.98
N LYS A 337 -25.15 -36.44 4.02
CA LYS A 337 -24.39 -36.15 5.26
C LYS A 337 -24.89 -34.90 5.99
N PHE A 338 -25.39 -33.91 5.25
CA PHE A 338 -25.87 -32.65 5.82
C PHE A 338 -27.18 -32.77 6.59
N ASP A 339 -27.94 -33.86 6.39
CA ASP A 339 -29.13 -34.17 7.19
C ASP A 339 -28.76 -34.50 8.66
N LEU A 340 -27.54 -34.98 8.91
CA LEU A 340 -27.02 -35.26 10.25
C LEU A 340 -26.33 -34.05 10.92
N MET A 341 -26.19 -32.95 10.18
CA MET A 341 -25.50 -31.73 10.62
C MET A 341 -26.48 -30.60 10.97
N ALA A 342 -27.57 -30.51 10.23
CA ALA A 342 -28.56 -29.43 10.32
C ALA A 342 -29.76 -29.79 11.19
N ASN A 343 -30.39 -28.78 11.78
CA ASN A 343 -31.60 -28.89 12.59
C ASN A 343 -32.88 -28.60 11.79
N SER A 344 -32.76 -28.13 10.54
CA SER A 344 -33.89 -27.80 9.67
C SER A 344 -33.55 -27.98 8.18
N PRO A 345 -34.56 -28.14 7.31
CA PRO A 345 -34.34 -28.20 5.86
C PRO A 345 -33.67 -26.94 5.27
N GLN A 346 -33.88 -25.77 5.89
CA GLN A 346 -33.24 -24.53 5.47
C GLN A 346 -31.75 -24.54 5.83
N GLU A 347 -31.42 -24.86 7.08
CA GLU A 347 -30.02 -24.95 7.53
C GLU A 347 -29.25 -26.03 6.73
N ARG A 348 -29.90 -27.15 6.43
CA ARG A 348 -29.33 -28.21 5.57
C ARG A 348 -28.90 -27.67 4.21
N ARG A 349 -29.76 -26.86 3.56
CA ARG A 349 -29.45 -26.24 2.26
C ARG A 349 -28.29 -25.26 2.36
N GLU A 350 -28.28 -24.42 3.40
CA GLU A 350 -27.21 -23.45 3.62
C GLU A 350 -25.86 -24.12 3.90
N PHE A 351 -25.85 -25.19 4.70
CA PHE A 351 -24.63 -25.93 5.01
C PHE A 351 -24.05 -26.60 3.77
N LEU A 352 -24.89 -27.27 2.97
CA LEU A 352 -24.45 -27.93 1.75
C LEU A 352 -23.88 -26.91 0.74
N LYS A 353 -24.53 -25.77 0.58
CA LYS A 353 -24.07 -24.69 -0.30
C LYS A 353 -22.71 -24.15 0.16
N ALA A 354 -22.57 -23.84 1.45
CA ALA A 354 -21.33 -23.32 2.02
C ALA A 354 -20.17 -24.30 1.91
N ALA A 355 -20.42 -25.59 2.14
CA ALA A 355 -19.41 -26.63 2.02
C ALA A 355 -18.87 -26.78 0.58
N LYS A 356 -19.77 -26.77 -0.42
CA LYS A 356 -19.37 -26.83 -1.83
C LYS A 356 -18.55 -25.62 -2.24
N GLU A 357 -18.98 -24.42 -1.85
CA GLU A 357 -18.27 -23.17 -2.13
C GLU A 357 -16.84 -23.19 -1.56
N LEU A 358 -16.71 -23.61 -0.30
CA LEU A 358 -15.45 -23.71 0.41
C LEU A 358 -14.48 -24.70 -0.26
N LEU A 359 -14.95 -25.92 -0.55
CA LEU A 359 -14.11 -26.94 -1.18
C LEU A 359 -13.72 -26.57 -2.62
N GLN A 360 -14.63 -25.99 -3.40
CA GLN A 360 -14.31 -25.54 -4.76
C GLN A 360 -13.27 -24.42 -4.77
N HIS A 361 -13.36 -23.47 -3.84
CA HIS A 361 -12.38 -22.40 -3.69
C HIS A 361 -10.96 -22.97 -3.42
N ARG A 362 -10.86 -24.02 -2.60
CA ARG A 362 -9.58 -24.61 -2.18
C ARG A 362 -9.03 -25.75 -3.04
N SER A 363 -9.74 -26.13 -4.10
CA SER A 363 -9.27 -27.20 -4.99
C SER A 363 -7.87 -26.92 -5.57
N GLY A 364 -6.94 -27.82 -5.31
CA GLY A 364 -5.54 -27.77 -5.78
C GLY A 364 -4.61 -26.91 -4.93
N GLN A 365 -5.09 -26.38 -3.80
CA GLN A 365 -4.37 -25.48 -2.90
C GLN A 365 -4.17 -26.13 -1.53
N ASN A 366 -3.11 -25.72 -0.82
CA ASN A 366 -2.77 -26.25 0.51
C ASN A 366 -3.23 -25.34 1.67
N GLY A 367 -4.17 -24.41 1.42
CA GLY A 367 -4.68 -23.46 2.41
C GLY A 367 -6.06 -23.84 2.93
N GLU A 368 -6.46 -23.23 4.06
CA GLU A 368 -7.71 -23.50 4.75
C GLU A 368 -8.59 -22.25 4.86
N ASP A 369 -9.87 -22.41 4.56
CA ASP A 369 -10.94 -21.43 4.77
C ASP A 369 -11.63 -21.65 6.12
N LEU A 370 -12.23 -20.60 6.67
CA LEU A 370 -13.04 -20.68 7.89
C LEU A 370 -14.37 -19.96 7.73
N TYR A 371 -15.46 -20.71 7.78
CA TYR A 371 -16.82 -20.21 7.68
C TYR A 371 -17.54 -20.41 9.00
N LEU A 372 -18.12 -19.35 9.55
CA LEU A 372 -18.91 -19.37 10.78
C LEU A 372 -20.39 -19.15 10.45
N TYR A 373 -21.25 -20.06 10.90
CA TYR A 373 -22.70 -19.93 10.80
C TYR A 373 -23.31 -19.64 12.16
N ASN A 374 -24.04 -18.54 12.27
CA ASN A 374 -24.82 -18.23 13.46
C ASN A 374 -26.24 -18.80 13.29
N ARG A 375 -26.63 -19.76 14.14
CA ARG A 375 -27.92 -20.45 14.02
C ARG A 375 -29.10 -19.56 14.37
N ASP A 376 -28.95 -18.70 15.36
CA ASP A 376 -30.02 -17.81 15.83
C ASP A 376 -30.36 -16.73 14.79
N ARG A 377 -29.34 -16.25 14.06
CA ARG A 377 -29.50 -15.23 13.01
C ARG A 377 -29.61 -15.79 11.61
N GLN A 378 -29.28 -17.07 11.43
CA GLN A 378 -29.20 -17.76 10.14
C GLN A 378 -28.26 -17.09 9.12
N THR A 379 -27.10 -16.57 9.56
CA THR A 379 -26.14 -15.86 8.71
C THR A 379 -24.73 -16.44 8.76
N TRP A 380 -24.02 -16.38 7.63
CA TRP A 380 -22.61 -16.76 7.49
C TRP A 380 -21.66 -15.57 7.65
N VAL A 381 -20.48 -15.82 8.21
CA VAL A 381 -19.28 -14.97 8.12
C VAL A 381 -18.13 -15.86 7.65
N LYS A 382 -17.35 -15.41 6.67
CA LYS A 382 -16.41 -16.25 5.93
C LYS A 382 -15.02 -15.62 5.90
N SER A 383 -14.00 -16.45 6.04
CA SER A 383 -12.60 -16.14 5.80
C SER A 383 -12.09 -17.09 4.73
N VAL A 384 -11.55 -16.54 3.65
CA VAL A 384 -11.03 -17.30 2.49
C VAL A 384 -9.54 -17.12 2.24
N THR A 385 -8.83 -16.59 3.24
CA THR A 385 -7.47 -16.03 3.06
C THR A 385 -6.37 -16.86 3.72
N GLY A 386 -6.70 -17.92 4.47
CA GLY A 386 -5.70 -18.82 5.08
C GLY A 386 -4.83 -19.51 4.02
N ASP A 387 -3.52 -19.36 4.09
CA ASP A 387 -2.59 -19.78 3.02
C ASP A 387 -1.77 -21.04 3.38
N LYS A 388 -1.97 -21.60 4.57
CA LYS A 388 -1.27 -22.78 5.11
C LYS A 388 -2.25 -23.80 5.71
N PRO A 389 -1.88 -25.09 5.75
CA PRO A 389 -2.68 -26.14 6.38
C PRO A 389 -2.64 -26.01 7.90
N GLY A 390 -3.75 -26.34 8.57
CA GLY A 390 -3.94 -26.25 10.02
C GLY A 390 -3.98 -24.82 10.59
N THR A 391 -4.08 -23.79 9.75
CA THR A 391 -4.12 -22.40 10.19
C THR A 391 -5.18 -21.60 9.42
N PRO A 392 -6.47 -21.89 9.60
CA PRO A 392 -7.52 -21.04 9.06
C PRO A 392 -7.36 -19.60 9.62
N GLU A 393 -7.51 -18.60 8.76
CA GLU A 393 -7.33 -17.21 9.18
C GLU A 393 -8.58 -16.68 9.90
N TYR A 394 -8.40 -16.13 11.10
CA TYR A 394 -9.44 -15.42 11.84
C TYR A 394 -9.38 -13.93 11.50
N THR A 395 -10.11 -13.51 10.47
CA THR A 395 -10.20 -12.09 10.09
C THR A 395 -10.91 -11.26 11.17
N VAL A 396 -10.85 -9.94 11.04
CA VAL A 396 -11.56 -9.01 11.94
C VAL A 396 -13.07 -9.31 11.97
N GLU A 397 -13.67 -9.66 10.83
CA GLU A 397 -15.07 -10.05 10.71
C GLU A 397 -15.39 -11.33 11.49
N ILE A 398 -14.53 -12.35 11.40
CA ILE A 398 -14.64 -13.61 12.14
C ILE A 398 -14.56 -13.34 13.65
N PHE A 399 -13.57 -12.58 14.10
CA PHE A 399 -13.43 -12.21 15.52
C PHE A 399 -14.66 -11.47 16.05
N ASN A 400 -15.16 -10.50 15.29
CA ASN A 400 -16.35 -9.74 15.66
C ASN A 400 -17.61 -10.62 15.72
N ALA A 401 -17.75 -11.58 14.81
CA ALA A 401 -18.85 -12.53 14.80
C ALA A 401 -18.86 -13.42 16.05
N ILE A 402 -17.69 -13.97 16.43
CA ILE A 402 -17.52 -14.80 17.63
C ILE A 402 -17.82 -14.00 18.89
N LYS A 403 -17.22 -12.80 19.02
CA LYS A 403 -17.42 -11.94 20.19
C LYS A 403 -18.91 -11.63 20.40
N LYS A 404 -19.58 -11.19 19.33
CA LYS A 404 -21.00 -10.82 19.38
C LYS A 404 -21.92 -12.00 19.67
N ALA A 405 -21.57 -13.20 19.22
CA ALA A 405 -22.34 -14.40 19.54
C ALA A 405 -22.21 -14.79 21.02
N LYS A 406 -20.99 -14.76 21.57
CA LYS A 406 -20.74 -15.02 22.99
C LYS A 406 -21.48 -14.06 23.92
N GLU A 407 -21.44 -12.76 23.60
CA GLU A 407 -22.14 -11.72 24.37
C GLU A 407 -23.66 -11.96 24.44
N LYS A 408 -24.23 -12.60 23.43
CA LYS A 408 -25.68 -12.85 23.33
C LYS A 408 -26.09 -14.29 23.63
N GLY A 409 -25.16 -15.19 23.92
CA GLY A 409 -25.44 -16.61 24.09
C GLY A 409 -25.95 -17.30 22.81
N GLU A 410 -25.58 -16.79 21.63
CA GLU A 410 -25.99 -17.34 20.33
C GLU A 410 -25.12 -18.54 19.94
N GLN A 411 -25.70 -19.50 19.23
CA GLN A 411 -25.02 -20.71 18.77
C GLN A 411 -24.29 -20.47 17.45
N VAL A 412 -22.96 -20.71 17.45
CA VAL A 412 -22.11 -20.60 16.26
C VAL A 412 -21.52 -21.96 15.89
N VAL A 413 -21.67 -22.31 14.62
CA VAL A 413 -21.09 -23.51 14.00
C VAL A 413 -19.90 -23.10 13.13
N ALA A 414 -18.79 -23.82 13.20
CA ALA A 414 -17.58 -23.55 12.41
C ALA A 414 -17.34 -24.61 11.34
N PHE A 415 -17.05 -24.19 10.12
CA PHE A 415 -16.64 -25.01 8.97
C PHE A 415 -15.23 -24.60 8.54
N HIS A 416 -14.33 -25.55 8.34
CA HIS A 416 -13.04 -25.32 7.67
C HIS A 416 -12.66 -26.55 6.85
N ASN A 417 -11.77 -26.41 5.86
CA ASN A 417 -11.27 -27.54 5.08
C ASN A 417 -9.90 -28.00 5.54
N HIS A 418 -9.63 -29.30 5.36
CA HIS A 418 -8.28 -29.86 5.41
C HIS A 418 -7.87 -30.37 4.01
N PRO A 419 -6.93 -29.72 3.32
CA PRO A 419 -6.47 -30.12 1.98
C PRO A 419 -5.89 -31.54 1.91
N GLY A 420 -5.25 -31.99 2.99
CA GLY A 420 -4.73 -33.36 3.12
C GLY A 420 -5.75 -34.39 3.59
N SER A 421 -7.02 -33.99 3.75
CA SER A 421 -8.12 -34.85 4.23
C SER A 421 -7.86 -35.55 5.58
N MET A 422 -7.04 -34.93 6.43
CA MET A 422 -6.71 -35.43 7.76
C MET A 422 -7.81 -35.12 8.78
N PRO A 423 -7.95 -35.92 9.85
CA PRO A 423 -8.81 -35.56 10.99
C PRO A 423 -8.42 -34.20 11.63
N PRO A 424 -9.31 -33.59 12.44
CA PRO A 424 -8.98 -32.37 13.19
C PRO A 424 -7.80 -32.60 14.15
N SER A 425 -6.97 -31.58 14.29
CA SER A 425 -5.90 -31.54 15.30
C SER A 425 -6.44 -31.15 16.68
N ALA A 426 -5.63 -31.29 17.72
CA ALA A 426 -5.96 -30.75 19.04
C ALA A 426 -6.21 -29.22 19.01
N ALA A 427 -5.57 -28.48 18.10
CA ALA A 427 -5.78 -27.04 17.94
C ALA A 427 -7.20 -26.73 17.45
N ASP A 428 -7.72 -27.51 16.50
CA ASP A 428 -9.09 -27.34 15.97
C ASP A 428 -10.13 -27.61 17.06
N ILE A 429 -9.93 -28.69 17.82
CA ILE A 429 -10.79 -29.04 18.96
C ILE A 429 -10.73 -27.94 20.04
N ASN A 430 -9.53 -27.44 20.36
CA ASN A 430 -9.34 -26.35 21.32
C ASN A 430 -9.93 -25.02 20.83
N ALA A 431 -9.96 -24.77 19.51
CA ALA A 431 -10.58 -23.59 18.94
C ALA A 431 -12.09 -23.57 19.21
N ALA A 432 -12.77 -24.73 19.23
CA ALA A 432 -14.16 -24.81 19.64
C ALA A 432 -14.38 -24.40 21.10
N LEU A 433 -13.49 -24.82 22.02
CA LEU A 433 -13.54 -24.37 23.41
C LEU A 433 -13.27 -22.88 23.53
N GLN A 434 -12.21 -22.39 22.88
CA GLN A 434 -11.81 -20.99 22.95
C GLN A 434 -12.88 -20.07 22.37
N ASN A 435 -13.51 -20.46 21.26
CA ASN A 435 -14.44 -19.60 20.53
C ASN A 435 -15.91 -19.87 20.86
N GLY A 436 -16.21 -20.88 21.67
CA GLY A 436 -17.57 -21.22 22.07
C GLY A 436 -18.42 -21.77 20.93
N TYR A 437 -17.82 -22.58 20.05
CA TYR A 437 -18.56 -23.21 18.95
C TYR A 437 -19.52 -24.26 19.50
N SER A 438 -20.77 -24.25 19.02
CA SER A 438 -21.75 -25.29 19.31
C SER A 438 -21.43 -26.60 18.59
N ALA A 439 -20.79 -26.51 17.42
CA ALA A 439 -20.18 -27.62 16.70
C ALA A 439 -19.10 -27.12 15.74
N GLY A 440 -18.03 -27.90 15.58
CA GLY A 440 -17.02 -27.72 14.54
C GLY A 440 -17.13 -28.81 13.49
N TYR A 441 -16.88 -28.45 12.23
CA TYR A 441 -16.85 -29.35 11.09
C TYR A 441 -15.58 -29.16 10.27
N VAL A 442 -14.88 -30.27 10.01
CA VAL A 442 -13.77 -30.34 9.06
C VAL A 442 -14.30 -30.91 7.75
N LEU A 443 -14.14 -30.19 6.65
CA LEU A 443 -14.55 -30.58 5.30
C LEU A 443 -13.31 -31.02 4.50
N CYS A 444 -13.16 -32.32 4.26
CA CYS A 444 -11.99 -32.84 3.58
C CYS A 444 -12.13 -32.77 2.05
N HIS A 445 -11.01 -32.66 1.34
CA HIS A 445 -11.01 -32.58 -0.13
C HIS A 445 -11.43 -33.89 -0.82
N ASP A 446 -11.41 -35.00 -0.07
CA ASP A 446 -11.92 -36.32 -0.49
C ASP A 446 -13.43 -36.53 -0.21
N GLY A 447 -14.12 -35.53 0.36
CA GLY A 447 -15.54 -35.60 0.72
C GLY A 447 -15.83 -36.21 2.10
N THR A 448 -14.80 -36.54 2.89
CA THR A 448 -14.95 -36.90 4.30
C THR A 448 -15.34 -35.65 5.10
N ILE A 449 -16.27 -35.80 6.06
CA ILE A 449 -16.63 -34.73 6.98
C ILE A 449 -16.45 -35.23 8.41
N TYR A 450 -15.69 -34.51 9.21
CA TYR A 450 -15.58 -34.77 10.64
C TYR A 450 -16.39 -33.74 11.42
N LYS A 451 -17.16 -34.20 12.41
CA LYS A 451 -17.86 -33.37 13.38
C LYS A 451 -17.17 -33.49 14.73
N TYR A 452 -17.00 -32.35 15.39
CA TYR A 452 -16.50 -32.31 16.77
C TYR A 452 -17.21 -31.25 17.62
N SER A 453 -17.12 -31.40 18.94
CA SER A 453 -17.53 -30.39 19.91
C SER A 453 -16.34 -29.86 20.71
N ALA A 454 -16.57 -28.77 21.45
CA ALA A 454 -15.59 -28.26 22.40
C ALA A 454 -15.31 -29.32 23.50
N PRO A 455 -14.04 -29.49 23.91
CA PRO A 455 -13.68 -30.28 25.06
C PRO A 455 -13.97 -29.54 26.36
N LYS A 456 -14.18 -30.30 27.44
CA LYS A 456 -14.39 -29.75 28.77
C LYS A 456 -13.19 -28.96 29.27
N THR A 457 -11.98 -29.37 28.88
CA THR A 457 -10.74 -28.66 29.16
C THR A 457 -9.82 -28.68 27.95
N LYS A 458 -8.88 -27.74 27.90
CA LYS A 458 -7.94 -27.65 26.78
C LYS A 458 -7.11 -28.94 26.68
N ILE A 459 -7.07 -29.51 25.48
CA ILE A 459 -6.22 -30.65 25.14
C ILE A 459 -4.79 -30.12 24.95
N ILE A 460 -3.82 -30.70 25.66
CA ILE A 460 -2.41 -30.32 25.49
C ILE A 460 -1.87 -31.04 24.25
N ASP A 461 -1.32 -30.30 23.30
CA ASP A 461 -0.83 -30.85 22.02
C ASP A 461 0.19 -31.99 22.22
N ALA A 462 1.04 -31.88 23.25
CA ALA A 462 1.99 -32.95 23.59
C ALA A 462 1.30 -34.28 23.97
N ILE A 463 0.15 -34.22 24.63
CA ILE A 463 -0.64 -35.41 24.98
C ILE A 463 -1.26 -35.99 23.71
N TYR A 464 -1.82 -35.14 22.85
CA TYR A 464 -2.35 -35.54 21.55
C TYR A 464 -1.28 -36.22 20.69
N ASN A 465 -0.16 -35.55 20.44
CA ASN A 465 0.94 -36.07 19.61
C ASN A 465 1.50 -37.39 20.16
N LYS A 466 1.69 -37.50 21.48
CA LYS A 466 2.14 -38.74 22.12
C LYS A 466 1.15 -39.89 21.90
N ARG A 467 -0.15 -39.61 21.86
CA ARG A 467 -1.18 -40.62 21.54
C ARG A 467 -1.18 -41.01 20.07
N VAL A 468 -1.07 -40.05 19.15
CA VAL A 468 -0.89 -40.33 17.72
C VAL A 468 0.31 -41.25 17.50
N ASP A 469 1.47 -40.91 18.07
CA ASP A 469 2.69 -41.72 17.97
C ASP A 469 2.51 -43.13 18.53
N SER A 470 1.75 -43.29 19.62
CA SER A 470 1.49 -44.60 20.20
C SER A 470 0.69 -45.50 19.25
N PHE A 471 -0.29 -44.95 18.52
CA PHE A 471 -1.05 -45.69 17.53
C PHE A 471 -0.25 -45.94 16.25
N LYS A 472 0.61 -45.02 15.84
CA LYS A 472 1.55 -45.27 14.72
C LYS A 472 2.46 -46.47 15.01
N LYS A 473 2.94 -46.60 16.25
CA LYS A 473 3.75 -47.77 16.69
C LYS A 473 2.98 -49.09 16.66
N THR A 474 1.65 -49.08 16.70
CA THR A 474 0.82 -50.29 16.56
C THR A 474 0.43 -50.58 15.11
N GLY A 475 0.96 -49.85 14.14
CA GLY A 475 0.78 -50.10 12.70
C GLY A 475 -0.29 -49.26 12.01
N TYR A 476 -0.91 -48.29 12.69
CA TYR A 476 -1.83 -47.36 12.04
C TYR A 476 -1.07 -46.36 11.15
N ASN A 477 -1.66 -46.02 10.00
CA ASN A 477 -1.20 -44.88 9.21
C ASN A 477 -1.49 -43.56 9.94
N GLU A 478 -0.94 -42.45 9.45
CA GLU A 478 -1.05 -41.13 10.10
C GLU A 478 -2.51 -40.73 10.38
N GLY A 479 -3.41 -40.84 9.39
CA GLY A 479 -4.80 -40.42 9.53
C GLY A 479 -5.59 -41.29 10.51
N ASP A 480 -5.40 -42.60 10.43
CA ASP A 480 -6.05 -43.54 11.35
C ASP A 480 -5.50 -43.41 12.78
N ALA A 481 -4.20 -43.14 12.94
CA ALA A 481 -3.59 -42.89 14.22
C ALA A 481 -4.12 -41.59 14.87
N GLN A 482 -4.27 -40.51 14.08
CA GLN A 482 -4.90 -39.27 14.54
C GLN A 482 -6.35 -39.49 14.94
N ARG A 483 -7.12 -40.21 14.12
CA ARG A 483 -8.51 -40.56 14.41
C ARG A 483 -8.62 -41.36 15.72
N LYS A 484 -7.80 -42.39 15.90
CA LYS A 484 -7.76 -43.21 17.12
C LYS A 484 -7.34 -42.42 18.35
N ALA A 485 -6.39 -41.50 18.19
CA ALA A 485 -6.00 -40.58 19.26
C ALA A 485 -7.15 -39.66 19.67
N LEU A 486 -7.91 -39.10 18.71
CA LEU A 486 -9.09 -38.29 19.00
C LEU A 486 -10.20 -39.09 19.67
N GLU A 487 -10.50 -40.31 19.20
CA GLU A 487 -11.48 -41.20 19.84
C GLU A 487 -11.11 -41.44 21.30
N TYR A 488 -9.85 -41.80 21.59
CA TYR A 488 -9.37 -41.98 22.95
C TYR A 488 -9.45 -40.71 23.80
N LEU A 489 -9.06 -39.56 23.24
CA LEU A 489 -9.09 -38.29 23.96
C LEU A 489 -10.50 -37.74 24.15
N SER A 490 -11.45 -38.12 23.28
CA SER A 490 -12.85 -37.69 23.36
C SER A 490 -13.50 -38.15 24.66
N GLU A 491 -13.19 -39.38 25.11
CA GLU A 491 -13.63 -39.91 26.38
C GLU A 491 -12.95 -39.20 27.57
N LEU A 492 -11.66 -38.91 27.46
CA LEU A 492 -10.87 -38.31 28.56
C LEU A 492 -11.16 -36.82 28.78
N TYR A 493 -11.36 -36.08 27.69
CA TYR A 493 -11.58 -34.62 27.70
C TYR A 493 -13.05 -34.24 27.51
N ASP A 494 -13.95 -35.22 27.46
CA ASP A 494 -15.40 -35.05 27.40
C ASP A 494 -15.83 -34.16 26.23
N PHE A 495 -15.37 -34.51 25.02
CA PHE A 495 -15.88 -33.95 23.76
C PHE A 495 -16.44 -35.06 22.87
N SER A 496 -17.25 -34.67 21.89
CA SER A 496 -17.67 -35.56 20.81
C SER A 496 -16.75 -35.39 19.61
N PHE A 497 -16.37 -36.50 18.99
CA PHE A 497 -15.68 -36.54 17.70
C PHE A 497 -16.19 -37.73 16.90
N ARG A 498 -16.59 -37.50 15.65
CA ARG A 498 -17.01 -38.57 14.73
C ARG A 498 -16.90 -38.15 13.27
N GLU A 499 -16.76 -39.13 12.39
CA GLU A 499 -17.03 -38.94 10.96
C GLU A 499 -18.56 -38.87 10.73
N VAL A 500 -18.98 -37.97 9.85
CA VAL A 500 -20.37 -37.88 9.37
C VAL A 500 -20.52 -38.81 8.17
N LYS A 501 -21.35 -39.83 8.33
CA LYS A 501 -21.58 -40.88 7.33
C LYS A 501 -22.96 -40.77 6.72
#